data_AF-A0A524D6Q9-F1
#
_entry.id   AF-A0A524D6Q9-F1
#
_cell.length_a   1.000
_cell.length_b   1.000
_cell.length_c   1.000
_cell.angle_alpha   90.00
_cell.angle_beta   90.00
_cell.angle_gamma   90.00
#
_symmetry.space_group_name_H-M   'P 1'
#
loop_
_entity.id
_entity.type
_entity.pdbx_description
1 polymer ?
#
loop_
_entity_poly.entity_id
_entity_poly.type
_entity_poly.pdbx_seq_one_letter_code
_entity_poly.pdbx_strand_id
1 'polypeptide(L)' 'MKKVELMAPAKNFKAIKAAADYADSIYFGIEKYNMRMRSENINIKDLWRIVEFCKKKN' A
#
# COMPACT_ATOMS: atom_id res chain seq x y z
N MET A 1 23.80 10.89 -8.68
CA MET A 1 23.22 9.63 -8.14
C MET A 1 21.71 9.74 -8.20
N LYS A 2 20.97 8.71 -8.64
CA LYS A 2 19.50 8.70 -8.54
C LYS A 2 19.10 8.55 -7.06
N LYS A 3 18.04 9.24 -6.64
CA LYS A 3 17.46 9.08 -5.29
C LYS A 3 17.02 7.62 -5.13
N VAL A 4 17.35 6.99 -4.00
CA VAL A 4 16.84 5.66 -3.64
C VAL A 4 15.39 5.83 -3.17
N GLU A 5 14.47 5.03 -3.72
CA GLU A 5 13.06 5.01 -3.29
C GLU A 5 12.88 4.03 -2.13
N LEU A 6 12.30 4.48 -1.02
CA LEU A 6 11.95 3.65 0.11
C LEU A 6 10.57 3.02 -0.11
N MET A 7 10.50 1.69 -0.18
CA MET A 7 9.25 0.94 -0.37
C MET A 7 8.78 0.26 0.93
N ALA A 8 7.55 0.52 1.34
CA ALA A 8 6.93 -0.09 2.52
C ALA A 8 5.92 -1.19 2.15
N PRO A 9 6.03 -2.43 2.68
CA PRO A 9 4.99 -3.45 2.52
C PRO A 9 3.82 -3.18 3.48
N ALA A 10 2.61 -3.10 2.96
CA ALA A 10 1.39 -2.87 3.72
C ALA A 10 0.39 -4.02 3.55
N LYS A 11 -0.12 -4.53 4.68
CA LYS A 11 -1.14 -5.59 4.67
C LYS A 11 -2.56 -5.04 4.48
N ASN A 12 -2.86 -3.89 5.08
CA ASN A 12 -4.21 -3.32 5.13
C ASN A 12 -4.13 -1.78 5.07
N PHE A 13 -5.28 -1.12 4.97
CA PHE A 13 -5.33 0.34 4.84
C PHE A 13 -4.76 1.09 6.06
N LYS A 14 -4.81 0.50 7.27
CA LYS A 14 -4.21 1.09 8.47
C LYS A 14 -2.67 1.16 8.36
N ALA A 15 -2.06 0.08 7.84
CA ALA A 15 -0.62 0.06 7.56
C ALA A 15 -0.23 1.06 6.47
N ILE A 16 -1.05 1.19 5.41
CA ILE A 16 -0.85 2.21 4.36
C ILE A 16 -0.83 3.62 4.96
N LYS A 17 -1.83 3.96 5.78
CA LYS A 17 -1.90 5.27 6.44
C LYS A 17 -0.68 5.56 7.31
N ALA A 18 -0.18 4.55 8.02
CA ALA A 18 1.00 4.70 8.87
C ALA A 18 2.29 4.90 8.06
N ALA A 19 2.40 4.26 6.88
CA ALA A 19 3.59 4.34 6.03
C ALA A 19 3.61 5.56 5.10
N ALA A 20 2.45 6.15 4.80
CA ALA A 20 2.30 7.16 3.76
C ALA A 20 3.16 8.42 3.96
N ASP A 21 3.47 8.80 5.20
CA ASP A 21 4.30 9.97 5.49
C ASP A 21 5.82 9.64 5.57
N TYR A 22 6.20 8.37 5.41
CA TYR A 22 7.58 7.91 5.64
C TYR A 22 8.20 7.11 4.49
N ALA A 23 7.44 6.71 3.47
CA ALA A 23 7.92 5.90 2.34
C ALA A 23 7.57 6.55 0.99
N ASP A 24 8.45 6.40 0.00
CA ASP A 24 8.22 6.90 -1.37
C ASP A 24 7.25 5.98 -2.15
N SER A 25 7.17 4.69 -1.78
CA SER A 25 6.27 3.72 -2.41
C SER A 25 5.69 2.70 -1.43
N ILE A 26 4.53 2.13 -1.78
CA ILE A 26 3.83 1.15 -0.93
C ILE A 26 3.46 -0.09 -1.76
N TYR A 27 3.83 -1.26 -1.27
CA TYR A 27 3.48 -2.56 -1.85
C TYR A 27 2.39 -3.25 -1.02
N PHE A 28 1.29 -3.65 -1.64
CA PHE A 28 0.20 -4.38 -0.99
C PHE A 28 -0.46 -5.40 -1.93
N GLY A 29 -1.09 -6.43 -1.34
CA GLY A 29 -1.81 -7.47 -2.07
C GLY A 29 -3.33 -7.32 -1.96
N ILE A 30 -4.05 -7.83 -2.96
CA ILE A 30 -5.53 -7.80 -3.02
C ILE A 30 -6.15 -9.18 -2.74
N GLU A 31 -7.43 -9.20 -2.33
CA GLU A 31 -8.18 -10.36 -1.76
C GLU A 31 -8.21 -11.65 -2.60
N LYS A 32 -7.82 -11.62 -3.89
CA LYS A 32 -7.74 -12.81 -4.76
C LYS A 32 -6.42 -12.98 -5.50
N TYR A 33 -5.45 -12.08 -5.27
CA TYR A 33 -4.14 -12.11 -5.92
C TYR A 33 -3.04 -11.78 -4.90
N ASN A 34 -2.84 -12.67 -3.93
CA ASN A 34 -1.76 -12.57 -2.96
C ASN A 34 -1.19 -13.96 -2.65
N MET A 35 0.10 -14.01 -2.29
CA MET A 35 0.79 -15.24 -1.91
C MET A 35 0.60 -15.61 -0.42
N ARG A 36 -0.32 -14.97 0.31
CA ARG A 36 -0.48 -15.15 1.77
C ARG A 36 -1.88 -15.63 2.14
N MET A 37 -1.97 -16.93 2.43
CA MET A 37 -3.18 -17.65 2.86
C MET A 37 -3.95 -17.06 4.06
N ARG A 38 -3.39 -16.08 4.80
CA ARG A 38 -3.99 -15.46 6.01
C ARG A 38 -3.76 -13.94 6.11
N SER A 39 -3.70 -13.23 5.00
CA SER A 39 -3.57 -11.76 5.02
C SER A 39 -4.95 -11.08 5.05
N GLU A 40 -5.11 -10.03 5.86
CA GLU A 40 -6.23 -9.07 5.77
C GLU A 40 -6.08 -8.31 4.44
N ASN A 41 -6.46 -8.95 3.35
CA ASN A 41 -6.16 -8.44 2.02
C ASN A 41 -6.99 -7.19 1.70
N ILE A 42 -6.46 -6.36 0.80
CA ILE A 42 -7.18 -5.18 0.34
C ILE A 42 -8.25 -5.62 -0.66
N ASN A 43 -9.48 -5.17 -0.45
CA ASN A 43 -10.56 -5.41 -1.41
C ASN A 43 -10.28 -4.62 -2.68
N ILE A 44 -10.52 -5.21 -3.84
CA ILE A 44 -10.30 -4.55 -5.13
C ILE A 44 -11.12 -3.25 -5.27
N LYS A 45 -12.29 -3.18 -4.63
CA LYS A 45 -13.15 -1.99 -4.58
C LYS A 45 -12.49 -0.80 -3.87
N ASP A 46 -11.59 -1.07 -2.92
CA ASP A 46 -10.88 -0.04 -2.16
C ASP A 46 -9.62 0.48 -2.88
N LEU A 47 -9.22 -0.15 -4.00
CA LEU A 47 -8.00 0.19 -4.72
C LEU A 47 -7.97 1.67 -5.13
N TRP A 48 -9.08 2.16 -5.71
CA TRP A 48 -9.20 3.56 -6.13
C TRP A 48 -9.01 4.52 -4.96
N ARG A 49 -9.68 4.25 -3.84
CA ARG A 49 -9.57 5.05 -2.62
C ARG A 49 -8.14 5.09 -2.07
N ILE A 50 -7.44 3.96 -2.12
CA ILE A 50 -6.04 3.87 -1.67
C ILE A 50 -5.12 4.68 -2.57
N VAL A 51 -5.26 4.55 -3.89
CA VAL A 51 -4.47 5.31 -4.85
C VAL A 51 -4.69 6.81 -4.68
N GLU A 52 -5.95 7.25 -4.54
CA GLU A 52 -6.26 8.66 -4.25
C GLU A 52 -5.65 9.15 -2.94
N PHE A 53 -5.69 8.32 -1.89
CA PHE A 53 -5.07 8.65 -0.60
C PHE A 53 -3.56 8.83 -0.72
N CYS A 54 -2.85 7.89 -1.34
CA CYS A 54 -1.39 7.97 -1.52
C CYS A 54 -1.00 9.17 -2.39
N LYS A 55 -1.75 9.46 -3.47
CA LYS A 55 -1.51 10.63 -4.31
C LYS A 55 -1.69 11.97 -3.59
N LYS A 56 -2.57 12.04 -2.59
CA LYS A 56 -2.75 13.24 -1.75
C LYS A 56 -1.65 13.44 -0.71
N LYS A 57 -0.86 12.40 -0.43
CA LYS A 57 0.17 12.36 0.62
C LYS A 57 1.59 12.47 0.08
N ASN A 58 1.78 12.23 -1.21
CA ASN A 58 3.03 12.44 -1.95
C ASN A 58 3.11 13.87 -2.50
#